data_AF-A0AAD3B1B8-F1
#
_entry.id   AF-A0AAD3B1B8-F1
#
_cell.length_a   1.000
_cell.length_b   1.000
_cell.length_c   1.000
_cell.angle_alpha   90.00
_cell.angle_beta   90.00
_cell.angle_gamma   90.00
#
_symmetry.space_group_name_H-M   'P 1'
#
loop_
_entity.id
_entity.type
_entity.pdbx_description
1 polymer ?
#
loop_
_entity_poly.entity_id
_entity_poly.type
_entity_poly.pdbx_seq_one_letter_code
_entity_poly.pdbx_strand_id
1 'polypeptide(L)'
;MLKLSRLSARSRFILNILVTIASLLLCTFLSLMRLPGMEILGISPNWLLIWLVSWSLNRSCLDSVVAGLAIGAIQDSLTSNYPSHIMVFGLIGFLTSRLHRQRYVKEELIAVVLIVFVMTLIADGAIAFQYYLQGGKNLADLWLDYQRIGLTSALLSSLWTPLLYYPLQQWWRQFSDL
;
A
#
# COMPACT_ATOMS: atom_id res chain seq x y z
N MET A 1 -18.19 -1.91 -20.71
CA MET A 1 -17.09 -2.88 -20.54
C MET A 1 -16.33 -3.00 -21.86
N LEU A 2 -15.10 -2.46 -21.93
CA LEU A 2 -14.22 -2.62 -23.10
C LEU A 2 -13.89 -4.10 -23.27
N LYS A 3 -14.19 -4.70 -24.43
CA LYS A 3 -13.74 -6.07 -24.76
C LYS A 3 -12.24 -6.04 -25.07
N LEU A 4 -11.41 -6.16 -24.02
CA LEU A 4 -9.94 -6.20 -24.09
C LEU A 4 -9.41 -7.30 -25.03
N SER A 5 -10.21 -8.33 -25.31
CA SER A 5 -9.88 -9.43 -26.23
C SER A 5 -9.68 -9.00 -27.69
N ARG A 6 -10.17 -7.82 -28.09
CA ARG A 6 -10.01 -7.29 -29.46
C ARG A 6 -8.70 -6.52 -29.69
N LEU A 7 -7.92 -6.26 -28.65
CA LEU A 7 -6.71 -5.46 -28.73
C LEU A 7 -5.47 -6.32 -29.02
N SER A 8 -4.50 -5.75 -29.73
CA SER A 8 -3.20 -6.38 -29.96
C SER A 8 -2.47 -6.64 -28.63
N ALA A 9 -1.58 -7.63 -28.58
CA ALA A 9 -0.82 -7.96 -27.38
C ALA A 9 0.03 -6.77 -26.87
N ARG A 10 0.60 -5.97 -27.80
CA ARG A 10 1.34 -4.74 -27.46
C ARG A 10 0.44 -3.68 -26.85
N SER A 11 -0.72 -3.43 -27.44
CA SER A 11 -1.69 -2.45 -26.91
C SER A 11 -2.17 -2.85 -25.51
N ARG A 12 -2.39 -4.14 -25.27
CA ARG A 12 -2.76 -4.69 -23.95
C ARG A 12 -1.67 -4.43 -22.91
N PHE A 13 -0.41 -4.72 -23.24
CA PHE A 13 0.72 -4.48 -22.36
C PHE A 13 0.86 -3.00 -21.99
N ILE A 14 0.79 -2.09 -22.98
CA ILE A 14 0.88 -0.65 -22.77
C ILE A 14 -0.27 -0.15 -21.88
N LEU A 15 -1.50 -0.60 -22.13
CA LEU A 15 -2.64 -0.22 -21.30
C LEU A 15 -2.50 -0.68 -19.85
N ASN A 16 -2.02 -1.91 -19.62
CA ASN A 16 -1.81 -2.40 -18.26
C ASN A 16 -0.75 -1.59 -17.51
N ILE A 17 0.36 -1.24 -18.18
CA ILE A 17 1.38 -0.35 -17.60
C ILE A 17 0.78 1.01 -17.30
N LEU A 18 0.05 1.60 -18.24
CA LEU A 18 -0.54 2.93 -18.09
C LEU A 18 -1.49 2.98 -16.89
N VAL A 19 -2.38 1.99 -16.74
CA VAL A 19 -3.30 1.93 -15.60
C VAL A 19 -2.56 1.68 -14.28
N THR A 20 -1.50 0.86 -14.28
CA THR A 20 -0.69 0.61 -13.09
C THR A 20 0.03 1.89 -12.65
N ILE A 21 0.65 2.63 -13.57
CA ILE A 21 1.31 3.90 -13.27
C ILE A 21 0.28 4.97 -12.88
N ALA A 22 -0.84 5.08 -13.59
CA ALA A 22 -1.89 6.06 -13.30
C ALA A 22 -2.52 5.83 -11.91
N SER A 23 -2.77 4.57 -11.53
CA SER A 23 -3.26 4.25 -10.19
C SER A 23 -2.24 4.57 -9.10
N LEU A 24 -0.96 4.29 -9.33
CA LEU A 24 0.11 4.66 -8.40
C LEU A 24 0.22 6.19 -8.23
N LEU A 25 0.18 6.94 -9.34
CA LEU A 25 0.18 8.40 -9.33
C LEU A 25 -1.06 8.96 -8.61
N LEU A 26 -2.23 8.37 -8.83
CA LEU A 26 -3.46 8.74 -8.15
C LEU A 26 -3.34 8.51 -6.63
N CYS A 27 -2.82 7.37 -6.19
CA CYS A 27 -2.58 7.09 -4.76
C CYS A 27 -1.57 8.07 -4.16
N THR A 28 -0.53 8.43 -4.91
CA THR A 28 0.45 9.43 -4.50
C THR A 28 -0.21 10.80 -4.33
N PHE A 29 -1.05 11.19 -5.28
CA PHE A 29 -1.79 12.45 -5.24
C PHE A 29 -2.80 12.51 -4.09
N LEU A 30 -3.53 11.43 -3.86
CA LEU A 30 -4.43 11.27 -2.70
C LEU A 30 -3.67 11.35 -1.37
N SER A 31 -2.42 10.88 -1.32
CA SER A 31 -1.57 11.03 -0.14
C SER A 31 -1.16 12.48 0.14
N LEU A 32 -1.17 13.35 -0.88
CA LEU A 32 -0.91 14.78 -0.74
C LEU A 32 -2.20 15.56 -0.45
N MET A 33 -3.35 15.06 -0.92
CA MET A 33 -4.66 15.69 -0.75
C MET A 33 -5.32 15.27 0.55
N ARG A 34 -5.33 16.18 1.53
CA ARG A 34 -6.02 16.02 2.81
C ARG A 34 -7.49 16.47 2.71
N LEU A 35 -8.30 15.72 1.97
CA LEU A 35 -9.71 16.07 1.77
C LEU A 35 -10.54 15.88 3.05
N PRO A 36 -11.55 16.73 3.30
CA PRO A 36 -12.44 16.57 4.44
C PRO A 36 -13.15 15.21 4.38
N GLY A 37 -13.13 14.47 5.49
CA GLY A 37 -13.68 13.12 5.58
C GLY A 37 -12.69 11.98 5.28
N MET A 38 -11.47 12.29 4.81
CA MET A 38 -10.39 11.30 4.70
C MET A 38 -9.53 11.23 5.97
N GLU A 39 -9.51 12.30 6.77
CA GLU A 39 -8.72 12.37 8.00
C GLU A 39 -9.56 12.12 9.26
N ILE A 40 -9.00 11.33 10.18
CA ILE A 40 -9.50 11.20 11.55
C ILE A 40 -8.37 11.66 12.46
N LEU A 41 -8.64 12.64 13.34
CA LEU A 41 -7.66 13.17 14.29
C LEU A 41 -6.37 13.73 13.65
N GLY A 42 -6.46 14.22 12.40
CA GLY A 42 -5.32 14.74 11.62
C GLY A 42 -4.44 13.66 10.97
N ILE A 43 -4.87 12.40 11.02
CA ILE A 43 -4.18 11.24 10.45
C ILE A 43 -4.92 10.85 9.16
N SER A 44 -4.16 10.74 8.07
CA SER A 44 -4.65 10.32 6.74
C SER A 44 -4.44 8.81 6.53
N PRO A 45 -5.21 8.16 5.64
CA PRO A 45 -4.99 6.78 5.24
C PRO A 45 -3.67 6.63 4.46
N ASN A 46 -3.02 5.48 4.58
CA ASN A 46 -1.82 5.18 3.80
C ASN A 46 -2.20 4.60 2.42
N TRP A 47 -2.53 5.49 1.49
CA TRP A 47 -2.96 5.13 0.12
C TRP A 47 -1.94 4.27 -0.64
N LEU A 48 -0.65 4.58 -0.47
CA LEU A 48 0.44 3.86 -1.12
C LEU A 48 0.57 2.43 -0.58
N LEU A 49 0.35 2.22 0.71
CA LEU A 49 0.35 0.89 1.33
C LEU A 49 -0.84 0.07 0.86
N ILE A 50 -2.04 0.64 0.80
CA ILE A 50 -3.23 -0.04 0.26
C ILE A 50 -2.96 -0.52 -1.17
N TRP A 51 -2.38 0.36 -2.00
CA TRP A 51 -2.02 0.02 -3.38
C TRP A 51 -0.96 -1.10 -3.44
N LEU A 52 0.12 -0.98 -2.66
CA LEU A 52 1.19 -1.98 -2.62
C LEU A 52 0.66 -3.35 -2.21
N VAL A 53 -0.18 -3.39 -1.17
CA VAL A 53 -0.79 -4.63 -0.69
C VAL A 53 -1.64 -5.25 -1.78
N SER A 54 -2.54 -4.46 -2.36
CA SER A 54 -3.46 -4.90 -3.43
C SER A 54 -2.70 -5.46 -4.63
N TRP A 55 -1.62 -4.80 -5.05
CA TRP A 55 -0.80 -5.24 -6.17
C TRP A 55 0.03 -6.49 -5.84
N SER A 56 0.60 -6.55 -4.63
CA SER A 56 1.49 -7.63 -4.21
C SER A 56 0.79 -8.96 -3.99
N LEU A 57 -0.52 -8.95 -3.71
CA LEU A 57 -1.32 -10.16 -3.50
C LEU A 57 -1.45 -11.08 -4.72
N ASN A 58 -1.03 -10.66 -5.92
CA ASN A 58 -1.08 -11.49 -7.13
C ASN A 58 0.24 -11.50 -7.92
N ARG A 59 1.34 -11.09 -7.29
CA ARG A 59 2.64 -10.92 -7.95
C ARG A 59 3.73 -11.75 -7.27
N SER A 60 4.88 -11.85 -7.95
CA SER A 60 6.02 -12.55 -7.39
C SER A 60 6.64 -11.74 -6.26
N CYS A 61 7.35 -12.42 -5.36
CA CYS A 61 8.00 -11.76 -4.22
C CYS A 61 9.01 -10.68 -4.67
N LEU A 62 9.79 -10.96 -5.72
CA LEU A 62 10.75 -10.00 -6.25
C LEU A 62 10.03 -8.76 -6.80
N ASP A 63 8.95 -8.94 -7.56
CA ASP A 63 8.18 -7.82 -8.11
C ASP A 63 7.62 -6.94 -6.98
N SER A 64 7.04 -7.55 -5.94
CA SER A 64 6.49 -6.86 -4.77
C SER A 64 7.53 -6.08 -3.98
N VAL A 65 8.72 -6.65 -3.78
CA VAL A 65 9.82 -5.95 -3.10
C VAL A 65 10.29 -4.76 -3.92
N VAL A 66 10.50 -4.94 -5.23
CA VAL A 66 10.93 -3.85 -6.12
C VAL A 66 9.90 -2.72 -6.15
N ALA A 67 8.61 -3.04 -6.25
CA ALA A 67 7.55 -2.05 -6.19
C ALA A 67 7.50 -1.34 -4.83
N GLY A 68 7.68 -2.07 -3.73
CA GLY A 68 7.77 -1.50 -2.39
C GLY A 68 8.92 -0.52 -2.25
N LEU A 69 10.13 -0.90 -2.69
CA LEU A 69 11.29 -0.01 -2.68
C LEU A 69 11.06 1.25 -3.53
N ALA A 70 10.46 1.10 -4.71
CA ALA A 70 10.13 2.24 -5.58
C ALA A 70 9.11 3.19 -4.92
N ILE A 71 8.06 2.65 -4.29
CA ILE A 71 7.07 3.43 -3.55
C ILE A 71 7.71 4.17 -2.37
N GLY A 72 8.54 3.47 -1.59
CA GLY A 72 9.23 4.10 -0.48
C GLY A 72 10.18 5.20 -0.95
N ALA A 73 10.83 5.05 -2.11
CA ALA A 73 11.67 6.10 -2.69
C ALA A 73 10.85 7.30 -3.15
N ILE A 74 9.66 7.08 -3.72
CA ILE A 74 8.71 8.15 -4.06
C ILE A 74 8.31 8.90 -2.78
N GLN A 75 8.02 8.18 -1.69
CA GLN A 75 7.60 8.80 -0.45
C GLN A 75 8.73 9.57 0.26
N ASP A 76 9.94 9.02 0.29
CA ASP A 76 11.13 9.71 0.81
C ASP A 76 11.43 10.97 -0.01
N SER A 77 11.22 10.93 -1.33
CA SER A 77 11.38 12.11 -2.22
C SER A 77 10.33 13.20 -1.99
N LEU A 78 9.11 12.82 -1.61
CA LEU A 78 8.01 13.76 -1.33
C LEU A 78 8.06 14.33 0.09
N THR A 79 8.73 13.62 1.01
CA THR A 79 8.77 13.96 2.43
C THR A 79 10.20 14.27 2.86
N SER A 80 10.70 13.60 3.91
CA SER A 80 12.05 13.73 4.41
C SER A 80 12.80 12.42 4.25
N ASN A 81 14.12 12.50 4.05
CA ASN A 81 14.99 11.31 3.95
C ASN A 81 15.03 10.47 5.23
N TYR A 82 14.55 11.01 6.34
CA TYR A 82 14.41 10.31 7.61
C TYR A 82 13.06 10.62 8.24
N PRO A 83 12.31 9.61 8.72
CA PRO A 83 12.55 8.16 8.65
C PRO A 83 12.44 7.65 7.20
N SER A 84 13.19 6.61 6.85
CA SER A 84 13.18 6.06 5.49
C SER A 84 12.00 5.10 5.29
N HIS A 85 11.18 5.42 4.29
CA HIS A 85 10.07 4.61 3.84
C HIS A 85 10.53 3.50 2.87
N ILE A 86 11.68 3.66 2.21
CA ILE A 86 12.24 2.64 1.30
C ILE A 86 12.30 1.26 1.98
N MET A 87 12.94 1.18 3.15
CA MET A 87 13.08 -0.09 3.88
C MET A 87 11.73 -0.63 4.34
N VAL A 88 10.84 0.26 4.78
CA VAL A 88 9.50 -0.11 5.29
C VAL A 88 8.65 -0.70 4.18
N PHE A 89 8.49 -0.02 3.04
CA PHE A 89 7.68 -0.53 1.94
C PHE A 89 8.30 -1.75 1.26
N GLY A 90 9.64 -1.85 1.21
CA GLY A 90 10.31 -3.09 0.79
C GLY A 90 9.94 -4.28 1.67
N LEU A 91 9.92 -4.10 3.00
CA LEU A 91 9.48 -5.13 3.96
C LEU A 91 7.99 -5.47 3.78
N ILE A 92 7.11 -4.47 3.64
CA ILE A 92 5.67 -4.70 3.43
C ILE A 92 5.42 -5.47 2.12
N GLY A 93 6.13 -5.13 1.04
CA GLY A 93 6.04 -5.87 -0.22
C GLY A 93 6.50 -7.33 -0.08
N PHE A 94 7.60 -7.56 0.64
CA PHE A 94 8.08 -8.91 0.96
C PHE A 94 7.05 -9.71 1.76
N LEU A 95 6.54 -9.17 2.87
CA LEU A 95 5.59 -9.87 3.74
C LEU A 95 4.29 -10.15 2.99
N THR A 96 3.74 -9.17 2.28
CA THR A 96 2.47 -9.34 1.56
C THR A 96 2.56 -10.40 0.47
N SER A 97 3.64 -10.42 -0.31
CA SER A 97 3.83 -11.43 -1.35
C SER A 97 4.06 -12.85 -0.81
N ARG A 98 4.44 -13.00 0.48
CA ARG A 98 4.49 -14.31 1.13
C ARG A 98 3.10 -14.81 1.53
N LEU A 99 2.19 -13.91 1.90
CA LEU A 99 0.79 -14.24 2.18
C LEU A 99 0.04 -14.72 0.93
N HIS A 100 0.51 -14.33 -0.27
CA HIS A 100 -0.01 -14.76 -1.58
C HIS A 100 -0.19 -16.28 -1.73
N ARG A 101 0.63 -17.10 -1.05
CA ARG A 101 0.60 -18.57 -1.19
C ARG A 101 -0.66 -19.22 -0.62
N GLN A 102 -1.49 -18.51 0.14
CA GLN A 102 -2.73 -19.05 0.69
C GLN A 102 -3.92 -18.67 -0.20
N ARG A 103 -4.47 -19.66 -0.91
CA ARG A 103 -5.57 -19.47 -1.89
C ARG A 103 -6.83 -18.81 -1.28
N TYR A 104 -7.07 -19.03 0.01
CA TYR A 104 -8.20 -18.48 0.77
C TYR A 104 -8.11 -16.97 1.06
N VAL A 105 -6.91 -16.38 0.96
CA VAL A 105 -6.69 -14.96 1.30
C VAL A 105 -7.15 -14.00 0.20
N LYS A 106 -7.29 -14.49 -1.05
CA LYS A 106 -7.55 -13.66 -2.23
C LYS A 106 -9.02 -13.31 -2.45
N GLU A 107 -9.91 -14.18 -2.02
CA GLU A 107 -11.32 -14.14 -2.43
C GLU A 107 -12.19 -13.39 -1.42
N GLU A 108 -11.77 -13.33 -0.15
CA GLU A 108 -12.52 -12.63 0.89
C GLU A 108 -12.00 -11.21 1.09
N LEU A 109 -12.87 -10.21 0.80
CA LEU A 109 -12.58 -8.80 1.06
C LEU A 109 -12.08 -8.57 2.49
N ILE A 110 -12.66 -9.28 3.45
CA ILE A 110 -12.33 -9.19 4.88
C ILE A 110 -10.86 -9.54 5.12
N ALA A 111 -10.33 -10.57 4.44
CA ALA A 111 -8.94 -10.96 4.58
C ALA A 111 -8.00 -9.85 4.07
N VAL A 112 -8.32 -9.22 2.95
CA VAL A 112 -7.51 -8.12 2.39
C VAL A 112 -7.54 -6.89 3.30
N VAL A 113 -8.72 -6.52 3.81
CA VAL A 113 -8.88 -5.43 4.79
C VAL A 113 -8.04 -5.69 6.04
N LEU A 114 -8.05 -6.93 6.55
CA LEU A 114 -7.26 -7.32 7.71
C LEU A 114 -5.75 -7.29 7.42
N ILE A 115 -5.32 -7.71 6.24
CA ILE A 115 -3.91 -7.61 5.83
C ILE A 115 -3.48 -6.16 5.78
N VAL A 116 -4.26 -5.26 5.16
CA VAL A 116 -3.92 -3.84 5.13
C VAL A 116 -3.83 -3.28 6.54
N PHE A 117 -4.76 -3.63 7.42
CA PHE A 117 -4.71 -3.22 8.83
C PHE A 117 -3.39 -3.64 9.49
N VAL A 118 -3.04 -4.92 9.41
CA VAL A 118 -1.80 -5.45 10.02
C VAL A 118 -0.55 -4.85 9.38
N MET A 119 -0.49 -4.74 8.04
CA MET A 119 0.66 -4.17 7.33
C MET A 119 0.85 -2.69 7.65
N THR A 120 -0.24 -1.94 7.88
CA THR A 120 -0.15 -0.54 8.31
C THR A 120 0.44 -0.43 9.71
N LEU A 121 0.03 -1.28 10.66
CA LEU A 121 0.64 -1.33 11.99
C LEU A 121 2.13 -1.68 11.93
N ILE A 122 2.51 -2.65 11.10
CA ILE A 122 3.93 -3.01 10.89
C ILE A 122 4.71 -1.83 10.31
N ALA A 123 4.13 -1.13 9.33
CA ALA A 123 4.77 0.01 8.70
C ALA A 123 4.99 1.16 9.70
N ASP A 124 3.96 1.56 10.42
CA ASP A 124 4.05 2.62 11.42
C ASP A 124 4.96 2.23 12.59
N GLY A 125 4.97 0.95 12.97
CA GLY A 125 5.86 0.42 13.99
C GLY A 125 7.32 0.45 13.54
N ALA A 126 7.59 0.14 12.28
CA ALA A 126 8.94 0.24 11.71
C ALA A 126 9.41 1.71 11.64
N ILE A 127 8.52 2.65 11.31
CA ILE A 127 8.82 4.08 11.34
C ILE A 127 9.08 4.57 12.77
N ALA A 128 8.23 4.18 13.73
CA ALA A 128 8.42 4.50 15.15
C ALA A 128 9.74 3.92 15.68
N PHE A 129 10.11 2.71 15.27
CA PHE A 129 11.38 2.09 15.61
C PHE A 129 12.58 2.86 15.05
N GLN A 130 12.50 3.36 13.81
CA GLN A 130 13.52 4.25 13.27
C GLN A 130 13.65 5.52 14.13
N TYR A 131 12.55 6.16 14.51
CA TYR A 131 12.61 7.33 15.41
C TYR A 131 13.26 7.01 16.76
N TYR A 132 13.00 5.83 17.33
CA TYR A 132 13.64 5.37 18.57
C TYR A 132 15.15 5.24 18.42
N LEU A 133 15.64 4.65 17.32
CA LEU A 133 17.08 4.50 17.05
C LEU A 133 17.82 5.84 16.92
N GLN A 134 17.11 6.91 16.56
CA GLN A 134 17.68 8.26 16.47
C GLN A 134 17.90 8.92 17.83
N GLY A 135 17.37 8.34 18.92
CA GLY A 135 17.59 8.80 20.29
C GLY A 135 16.87 10.10 20.69
N GLY A 136 15.93 10.58 19.87
CA GLY A 136 15.30 11.90 20.05
C GLY A 136 14.06 11.95 20.96
N LYS A 137 13.44 10.82 21.30
CA LYS A 137 12.19 10.77 22.10
C LYS A 137 12.24 9.69 23.18
N ASN A 138 11.60 9.96 24.32
CA ASN A 138 11.42 8.99 25.40
C ASN A 138 10.51 7.85 24.92
N LEU A 139 10.81 6.61 25.33
CA LEU A 139 10.08 5.39 24.90
C LEU A 139 8.59 5.46 25.22
N ALA A 140 8.22 6.04 26.37
CA ALA A 140 6.83 6.16 26.81
C ALA A 140 6.02 7.08 25.89
N ASP A 141 6.58 8.22 25.49
CA ASP A 141 5.91 9.19 24.62
C ASP A 141 5.78 8.63 23.19
N LEU A 142 6.84 7.96 22.71
CA LEU A 142 6.83 7.32 21.40
C LEU A 142 5.83 6.16 21.32
N TRP A 143 5.62 5.44 22.43
CA TRP A 143 4.63 4.37 22.51
C TRP A 143 3.19 4.91 22.45
N LEU A 144 2.89 6.00 23.17
CA LEU A 144 1.58 6.64 23.14
C LEU A 144 1.27 7.25 21.77
N ASP A 145 2.26 7.93 21.17
CA ASP A 145 2.17 8.44 19.79
C ASP A 145 1.91 7.29 18.81
N TYR A 146 2.66 6.19 18.91
CA TYR A 146 2.49 5.01 18.06
C TYR A 146 1.10 4.37 18.19
N GLN A 147 0.58 4.19 19.41
CA GLN A 147 -0.75 3.61 19.60
C GLN A 147 -1.84 4.45 18.93
N ARG A 148 -1.78 5.78 19.09
CA ARG A 148 -2.75 6.68 18.48
C ARG A 148 -2.60 6.71 16.95
N ILE A 149 -1.38 6.91 16.46
CA ILE A 149 -1.10 7.05 15.03
C ILE A 149 -1.36 5.75 14.30
N GLY A 150 -0.74 4.65 14.77
CA GLY A 150 -0.81 3.33 14.17
C GLY A 150 -2.22 2.75 14.13
N LEU A 151 -3.00 2.86 15.22
CA LEU A 151 -4.36 2.33 15.21
C LEU A 151 -5.27 3.16 14.29
N THR A 152 -5.14 4.48 14.30
CA THR A 152 -5.99 5.35 13.47
C THR A 152 -5.66 5.19 11.99
N SER A 153 -4.37 5.15 11.63
CA SER A 153 -3.92 4.95 10.25
C SER A 153 -4.30 3.55 9.74
N ALA A 154 -4.15 2.51 10.54
CA ALA A 154 -4.51 1.15 10.17
C ALA A 154 -6.02 1.00 9.97
N LEU A 155 -6.81 1.58 10.88
CA LEU A 155 -8.27 1.54 10.78
C LEU A 155 -8.76 2.31 9.56
N LEU A 156 -8.25 3.52 9.33
CA LEU A 156 -8.54 4.30 8.12
C LEU A 156 -8.12 3.57 6.84
N SER A 157 -6.89 3.07 6.78
CA SER A 157 -6.37 2.40 5.59
C SER A 157 -7.18 1.15 5.26
N SER A 158 -7.53 0.36 6.29
CA SER A 158 -8.38 -0.81 6.14
C SER A 158 -9.79 -0.44 5.64
N LEU A 159 -10.38 0.65 6.13
CA LEU A 159 -11.71 1.12 5.72
C LEU A 159 -11.75 1.57 4.26
N TRP A 160 -10.69 2.24 3.78
CA TRP A 160 -10.58 2.69 2.39
C TRP A 160 -10.11 1.59 1.42
N THR A 161 -9.69 0.43 1.94
CA THR A 161 -9.17 -0.67 1.13
C THR A 161 -10.16 -1.16 0.08
N PRO A 162 -11.46 -1.42 0.37
CA PRO A 162 -12.40 -1.90 -0.63
C PRO A 162 -12.49 -0.98 -1.84
N LEU A 163 -12.46 0.34 -1.62
CA LEU A 163 -12.61 1.33 -2.69
C LEU A 163 -11.47 1.23 -3.72
N LEU A 164 -10.25 0.96 -3.26
CA LEU A 164 -9.07 0.80 -4.13
C LEU A 164 -8.92 -0.63 -4.65
N TYR A 165 -9.11 -1.61 -3.78
CA TYR A 165 -8.89 -3.02 -4.08
C TYR A 165 -9.82 -3.53 -5.18
N TYR A 166 -11.13 -3.26 -5.08
CA TYR A 166 -12.10 -3.78 -6.06
C TYR A 166 -11.81 -3.39 -7.51
N PRO A 167 -11.69 -2.10 -7.87
CA PRO A 167 -11.47 -1.70 -9.27
C PRO A 167 -10.12 -2.18 -9.80
N LEU A 168 -9.06 -2.14 -8.98
CA LEU A 168 -7.72 -2.58 -9.38
C LEU A 168 -7.66 -4.09 -9.59
N GLN A 169 -8.25 -4.86 -8.67
CA GLN A 169 -8.29 -6.31 -8.76
C GLN A 169 -9.11 -6.79 -9.96
N GLN A 170 -10.26 -6.14 -10.23
CA GLN A 170 -11.07 -6.45 -11.41
C GLN A 170 -10.30 -6.16 -12.71
N TRP A 171 -9.49 -5.10 -12.75
CA TRP A 171 -8.65 -4.79 -13.89
C TRP A 171 -7.54 -5.82 -14.09
N TRP A 172 -6.73 -6.10 -13.06
CA TRP A 172 -5.62 -7.04 -13.18
C TRP A 172 -6.05 -8.48 -13.46
N ARG A 173 -7.21 -8.91 -12.94
CA ARG A 173 -7.78 -10.23 -13.23
C ARG A 173 -8.12 -10.42 -14.72
N GLN A 174 -8.59 -9.38 -15.40
CA GLN A 174 -8.86 -9.44 -16.85
C GLN A 174 -7.60 -9.65 -17.69
N PHE A 175 -6.43 -9.31 -17.17
CA PHE A 175 -5.15 -9.54 -17.85
C PHE A 175 -4.48 -10.87 -17.45
N SER A 176 -4.80 -11.42 -16.27
CA SER A 176 -4.29 -12.74 -15.85
C SER A 176 -5.05 -13.91 -16.49
N ASP A 177 -6.34 -13.70 -16.81
CA ASP A 177 -7.21 -14.72 -17.38
C ASP A 177 -7.11 -14.81 -18.93
N LEU A 178 -6.18 -14.06 -19.56
CA LEU A 178 -5.90 -14.02 -21.01
C LEU A 178 -4.58 -14.71 -21.36
#